data_AF-A0A7K2LV05-F1
#
_entry.id   AF-A0A7K2LV05-F1
#
_cell.length_a   1.000
_cell.length_b   1.000
_cell.length_c   1.000
_cell.angle_alpha   90.00
_cell.angle_beta   90.00
_cell.angle_gamma   90.00
#
_symmetry.space_group_name_H-M   'P 1'
#
loop_
_entity.id
_entity.type
_entity.pdbx_description
1 polymer ?
#
loop_
_entity_poly.entity_id
_entity_poly.type
_entity_poly.pdbx_seq_one_letter_code
_entity_poly.pdbx_strand_id
1 'polypeptide(L)'
;GPQAVAAGSPGAYGFDGGARSVTGAATTADAPLLDAGRTYRSALPHHGKLYYRLQLDAASTAYVSATAVPAAGSTVSAEDGIRVSVRDAHGGSCSYQATRFGAGRSPHPVAAWGARDAAPGRTLCQGAGTYYVLVERIDANGSSPDTWPLELATATEPALDRTGPTTAPRTWDSATPEPVGGRAAD
;
A
#
# COMPACT_ATOMS: atom_id res chain seq x y z
N GLY A 1 -0.94 8.03 -43.93
CA GLY A 1 -0.20 7.60 -42.74
C GLY A 1 -1.17 7.45 -41.58
N PRO A 2 -0.94 6.54 -40.63
CA PRO A 2 -1.84 6.41 -39.48
C PRO A 2 -1.72 7.66 -38.61
N GLN A 3 -2.87 8.25 -38.24
CA GLN A 3 -2.95 9.38 -37.35
C GLN A 3 -2.76 8.92 -35.91
N ALA A 4 -1.82 9.54 -35.20
CA ALA A 4 -1.66 9.32 -33.77
C ALA A 4 -2.88 9.90 -33.04
N VAL A 5 -3.66 9.03 -32.40
CA VAL A 5 -4.65 9.45 -31.41
C VAL A 5 -3.92 10.03 -30.21
N ALA A 6 -4.18 11.29 -29.88
CA ALA A 6 -3.72 11.87 -28.63
C ALA A 6 -4.34 11.03 -27.50
N ALA A 7 -3.49 10.42 -26.67
CA ALA A 7 -3.96 9.87 -25.40
C ALA A 7 -4.62 11.03 -24.65
N GLY A 8 -5.91 10.90 -24.33
CA GLY A 8 -6.62 11.91 -23.56
C GLY A 8 -5.86 12.25 -22.28
N SER A 9 -6.08 13.45 -21.73
CA SER A 9 -5.47 13.85 -20.46
C SER A 9 -5.62 12.72 -19.44
N PRO A 10 -4.54 12.29 -18.76
CA PRO A 10 -4.62 11.27 -17.73
C PRO A 10 -5.73 11.64 -16.74
N GLY A 11 -6.68 10.71 -16.54
CA GLY A 11 -7.75 10.92 -15.56
C GLY A 11 -7.16 11.09 -14.16
N ALA A 12 -7.93 11.74 -13.28
CA ALA A 12 -7.57 11.80 -11.87
C ALA A 12 -7.47 10.40 -11.26
N TYR A 13 -6.70 10.26 -10.19
CA TYR A 13 -6.62 8.99 -9.46
C TYR A 13 -8.01 8.51 -9.03
N GLY A 14 -8.37 7.31 -9.46
CA GLY A 14 -9.65 6.67 -9.17
C GLY A 14 -9.63 6.02 -7.79
N PHE A 15 -9.78 6.83 -6.76
CA PHE A 15 -9.97 6.34 -5.39
C PHE A 15 -11.20 5.42 -5.28
N ASP A 16 -11.16 4.47 -4.35
CA ASP A 16 -12.28 3.59 -4.03
C ASP A 16 -13.50 4.41 -3.57
N GLY A 17 -14.64 4.21 -4.26
CA GLY A 17 -15.90 4.89 -3.96
C GLY A 17 -16.53 4.43 -2.63
N GLY A 18 -16.18 3.24 -2.14
CA GLY A 18 -16.59 2.70 -0.85
C GLY A 18 -15.65 3.05 0.31
N ALA A 19 -14.56 3.76 0.06
CA ALA A 19 -13.58 4.10 1.09
C ALA A 19 -14.16 5.03 2.16
N ARG A 20 -13.97 4.66 3.43
CA ARG A 20 -14.45 5.44 4.58
C ARG A 20 -13.51 6.60 4.88
N SER A 21 -14.04 7.78 5.19
CA SER A 21 -13.21 8.88 5.67
C SER A 21 -12.63 8.59 7.06
N VAL A 22 -11.34 8.87 7.24
CA VAL A 22 -10.64 8.78 8.51
C VAL A 22 -9.63 9.92 8.61
N THR A 23 -9.47 10.51 9.79
CA THR A 23 -8.47 11.55 10.05
C THR A 23 -7.35 10.95 10.88
N GLY A 24 -6.15 10.83 10.31
CA GLY A 24 -4.98 10.34 11.05
C GLY A 24 -4.62 11.28 12.21
N ALA A 25 -4.09 10.71 13.29
CA ALA A 25 -3.70 11.47 14.46
C ALA A 25 -2.22 11.87 14.42
N ALA A 26 -1.86 12.95 15.12
CA ALA A 26 -0.45 13.34 15.28
C ALA A 26 0.32 12.44 16.27
N THR A 27 -0.40 11.68 17.11
CA THR A 27 0.18 10.77 18.11
C THR A 27 -0.58 9.45 18.15
N THR A 28 -0.03 8.46 18.84
CA THR A 28 -0.67 7.16 19.05
C THR A 28 -1.88 7.20 19.97
N ALA A 29 -1.98 8.20 20.86
CA ALA A 29 -3.05 8.30 21.85
C ALA A 29 -4.44 8.47 21.20
N ASP A 30 -4.50 9.28 20.13
CA ASP A 30 -5.74 9.61 19.43
C ASP A 30 -5.86 8.86 18.09
N ALA A 31 -4.96 7.91 17.80
CA ALA A 31 -4.91 7.22 16.53
C ALA A 31 -6.23 6.45 16.28
N PRO A 32 -6.94 6.73 15.17
CA PRO A 32 -8.20 6.04 14.86
C PRO A 32 -7.95 4.60 14.46
N LEU A 33 -8.90 3.72 14.75
CA LEU A 33 -8.83 2.31 14.36
C LEU A 33 -9.05 2.16 12.85
N LEU A 34 -8.20 1.38 12.20
CA LEU A 34 -8.45 0.81 10.87
C LEU A 34 -8.88 -0.64 11.03
N ASP A 35 -10.15 -0.94 10.75
CA ASP A 35 -10.64 -2.31 10.62
C ASP A 35 -9.92 -3.03 9.48
N ALA A 36 -9.68 -4.33 9.64
CA ALA A 36 -9.14 -5.21 8.58
C ALA A 36 -10.10 -5.34 7.39
N GLY A 37 -9.55 -5.47 6.18
CA GLY A 37 -10.33 -5.67 4.95
C GLY A 37 -11.09 -4.43 4.50
N ARG A 38 -10.66 -3.22 4.90
CA ARG A 38 -11.33 -1.96 4.55
C ARG A 38 -10.39 -0.98 3.86
N THR A 39 -10.99 -0.15 3.01
CA THR A 39 -10.35 1.01 2.39
C THR A 39 -10.78 2.29 3.11
N TYR A 40 -9.86 3.24 3.23
CA TYR A 40 -10.09 4.54 3.83
C TYR A 40 -9.54 5.69 3.00
N ARG A 41 -10.20 6.84 3.10
CA ARG A 41 -9.71 8.13 2.61
C ARG A 41 -9.22 8.98 3.78
N SER A 42 -8.04 9.56 3.62
CA SER A 42 -7.42 10.48 4.56
C SER A 42 -6.70 11.59 3.78
N ALA A 43 -5.98 12.45 4.48
CA ALA A 43 -5.27 13.59 3.90
C ALA A 43 -3.91 13.74 4.61
N LEU A 44 -2.82 13.71 3.85
CA LEU A 44 -1.45 13.76 4.32
C LEU A 44 -0.89 15.19 4.19
N PRO A 45 -0.78 15.96 5.29
CA PRO A 45 -0.28 17.33 5.22
C PRO A 45 1.22 17.39 4.93
N HIS A 46 1.72 18.57 4.59
CA HIS A 46 3.16 18.85 4.50
C HIS A 46 3.87 18.50 5.81
N HIS A 47 5.04 17.83 5.70
CA HIS A 47 5.76 17.27 6.85
C HIS A 47 4.92 16.32 7.72
N GLY A 48 3.82 15.80 7.16
CA GLY A 48 2.81 15.05 7.89
C GLY A 48 3.35 13.75 8.46
N LYS A 49 2.99 13.47 9.71
CA LYS A 49 3.19 12.19 10.39
C LYS A 49 1.86 11.78 10.98
N LEU A 50 1.21 10.82 10.34
CA LEU A 50 -0.14 10.38 10.68
C LEU A 50 -0.12 8.98 11.27
N TYR A 51 -0.64 8.85 12.47
CA TYR A 51 -0.82 7.60 13.18
C TYR A 51 -2.24 7.08 13.00
N TYR A 52 -2.32 5.78 12.76
CA TYR A 52 -3.54 4.99 12.77
C TYR A 52 -3.30 3.75 13.63
N ARG A 53 -4.37 3.18 14.18
CA ARG A 53 -4.30 2.01 15.06
C ARG A 53 -4.81 0.78 14.34
N LEU A 54 -4.15 -0.36 14.59
CA LEU A 54 -4.62 -1.69 14.25
C LEU A 54 -4.88 -2.47 15.54
N GLN A 55 -5.88 -3.33 15.52
CA GLN A 55 -6.10 -4.34 16.56
C GLN A 55 -5.93 -5.71 15.94
N LEU A 56 -4.87 -6.43 16.34
CA LEU A 56 -4.47 -7.69 15.72
C LEU A 56 -4.56 -8.84 16.72
N ASP A 57 -4.94 -10.03 16.25
CA ASP A 57 -4.80 -11.28 17.01
C ASP A 57 -3.35 -11.78 17.00
N ALA A 58 -3.03 -12.93 17.62
CA ALA A 58 -1.64 -13.40 17.65
C ALA A 58 -1.17 -14.09 16.36
N ALA A 59 -2.08 -14.60 15.53
CA ALA A 59 -1.81 -15.58 14.48
C ALA A 59 -1.83 -15.02 13.06
N SER A 60 -2.56 -13.94 12.82
CA SER A 60 -2.73 -13.34 11.50
C SER A 60 -1.61 -12.37 11.16
N THR A 61 -1.11 -12.48 9.93
CA THR A 61 -0.27 -11.46 9.32
C THR A 61 -1.16 -10.32 8.83
N ALA A 62 -0.76 -9.09 9.10
CA ALA A 62 -1.52 -7.90 8.73
C ALA A 62 -0.70 -7.02 7.78
N TYR A 63 -1.36 -6.45 6.78
CA TYR A 63 -0.77 -5.55 5.81
C TYR A 63 -1.57 -4.25 5.77
N VAL A 64 -0.86 -3.14 5.61
CA VAL A 64 -1.46 -1.84 5.33
C VAL A 64 -0.69 -1.20 4.19
N SER A 65 -1.40 -0.82 3.14
CA SER A 65 -0.87 0.01 2.07
C SER A 65 -1.43 1.43 2.19
N ALA A 66 -0.63 2.38 1.72
CA ALA A 66 -1.02 3.78 1.58
C ALA A 66 -0.62 4.28 0.20
N THR A 67 -1.54 4.96 -0.48
CA THR A 67 -1.29 5.65 -1.75
C THR A 67 -1.53 7.13 -1.55
N ALA A 68 -0.47 7.93 -1.63
CA ALA A 68 -0.60 9.39 -1.61
C ALA A 68 -0.70 9.92 -3.04
N VAL A 69 -1.58 10.91 -3.23
CA VAL A 69 -1.95 11.43 -4.54
C VAL A 69 -1.69 12.94 -4.57
N PRO A 70 -0.48 13.39 -4.93
CA PRO A 70 -0.21 14.80 -5.18
C PRO A 70 -1.10 15.32 -6.31
N ALA A 71 -1.44 16.60 -6.25
CA ALA A 71 -2.16 17.25 -7.33
C ALA A 71 -1.31 17.24 -8.63
N ALA A 72 -1.97 17.07 -9.78
CA ALA A 72 -1.29 17.19 -11.06
C ALA A 72 -0.63 18.58 -11.17
N GLY A 73 0.64 18.61 -11.58
CA GLY A 73 1.42 19.84 -11.69
C GLY A 73 1.99 20.40 -10.37
N SER A 74 1.75 19.74 -9.22
CA SER A 74 2.39 20.16 -7.96
C SER A 74 3.91 20.05 -8.05
N THR A 75 4.63 21.01 -7.46
CA THR A 75 6.09 20.95 -7.37
C THR A 75 6.51 19.83 -6.42
N VAL A 76 7.22 18.84 -6.96
CA VAL A 76 7.84 17.75 -6.21
C VAL A 76 9.33 17.63 -6.52
N SER A 77 10.09 17.19 -5.53
CA SER A 77 11.49 16.82 -5.67
C SER A 77 11.66 15.34 -6.01
N ALA A 78 12.89 14.94 -6.33
CA ALA A 78 13.22 13.52 -6.51
C ALA A 78 13.19 12.73 -5.19
N GLU A 79 13.34 13.42 -4.06
CA GLU A 79 13.37 12.83 -2.73
C GLU A 79 11.99 12.74 -2.09
N ASP A 80 11.02 13.49 -2.63
CA ASP A 80 9.67 13.50 -2.10
C ASP A 80 8.98 12.17 -2.31
N GLY A 81 8.08 11.85 -1.39
CA GLY A 81 7.28 10.64 -1.44
C GLY A 81 6.65 10.33 -0.10
N ILE A 82 6.47 9.04 0.18
CA ILE A 82 5.87 8.57 1.42
C ILE A 82 6.66 7.43 2.05
N ARG A 83 6.55 7.33 3.37
CA ARG A 83 6.96 6.16 4.13
C ARG A 83 5.75 5.61 4.88
N VAL A 84 5.59 4.29 4.83
CA VAL A 84 4.63 3.56 5.66
C VAL A 84 5.41 2.66 6.60
N SER A 85 5.06 2.65 7.88
CA SER A 85 5.63 1.75 8.88
C SER A 85 4.54 1.11 9.71
N VAL A 86 4.66 -0.19 9.98
CA VAL A 86 3.88 -0.87 11.02
C VAL A 86 4.75 -1.01 12.26
N ARG A 87 4.22 -0.61 13.41
CA ARG A 87 4.95 -0.52 14.68
C ARG A 87 4.18 -1.21 15.80
N ASP A 88 4.89 -1.76 16.77
CA ASP A 88 4.31 -2.26 18.01
C ASP A 88 3.85 -1.10 18.94
N ALA A 89 3.20 -1.45 20.05
CA ALA A 89 2.68 -0.50 21.02
C ALA A 89 3.74 0.40 21.68
N HIS A 90 5.02 -0.03 21.68
CA HIS A 90 6.14 0.71 22.25
C HIS A 90 6.90 1.53 21.19
N GLY A 91 6.42 1.55 19.95
CA GLY A 91 7.01 2.28 18.83
C GLY A 91 8.10 1.51 18.07
N GLY A 92 8.36 0.26 18.44
CA GLY A 92 9.28 -0.63 17.75
C GLY A 92 8.78 -0.95 16.34
N SER A 93 9.66 -0.84 15.33
CA SER A 93 9.28 -1.07 13.93
C SER A 93 9.17 -2.56 13.63
N CYS A 94 8.01 -3.00 13.17
CA CYS A 94 7.81 -4.34 12.61
C CYS A 94 8.31 -4.40 11.17
N SER A 95 7.97 -3.37 10.40
CA SER A 95 8.41 -3.20 9.02
C SER A 95 8.22 -1.75 8.58
N TYR A 96 8.88 -1.38 7.49
CA TYR A 96 8.63 -0.14 6.79
C TYR A 96 8.95 -0.27 5.31
N GLN A 97 8.33 0.58 4.50
CA GLN A 97 8.71 0.83 3.13
C GLN A 97 8.64 2.33 2.86
N ALA A 98 9.55 2.82 2.01
CA ALA A 98 9.48 4.17 1.49
C ALA A 98 9.49 4.13 -0.05
N THR A 99 8.67 4.98 -0.66
CA THR A 99 8.58 5.17 -2.10
C THR A 99 8.74 6.65 -2.40
N ARG A 100 9.53 6.99 -3.42
CA ARG A 100 9.86 8.37 -3.83
C ARG A 100 9.63 8.56 -5.32
N PHE A 101 9.44 9.80 -5.78
CA PHE A 101 9.26 10.09 -7.21
C PHE A 101 10.52 9.83 -8.04
N GLY A 102 11.70 9.94 -7.44
CA GLY A 102 12.97 9.74 -8.13
C GLY A 102 13.28 10.83 -9.17
N ALA A 103 14.30 10.59 -9.99
CA ALA A 103 14.90 11.60 -10.88
C ALA A 103 13.93 12.27 -11.86
N GLY A 104 12.79 11.62 -12.17
CA GLY A 104 11.77 12.16 -13.06
C GLY A 104 10.99 13.35 -12.49
N ARG A 105 11.02 13.57 -11.15
CA ARG A 105 10.36 14.72 -10.47
C ARG A 105 8.92 14.95 -10.93
N SER A 106 8.23 13.85 -11.23
CA SER A 106 6.88 13.88 -11.78
C SER A 106 5.90 13.66 -10.63
N PRO A 107 4.96 14.58 -10.35
CA PRO A 107 3.92 14.34 -9.36
C PRO A 107 2.93 13.30 -9.89
N HIS A 108 2.94 12.10 -9.28
CA HIS A 108 2.04 11.00 -9.59
C HIS A 108 1.65 10.25 -8.31
N PRO A 109 0.61 9.39 -8.32
CA PRO A 109 0.33 8.57 -7.16
C PRO A 109 1.55 7.72 -6.75
N VAL A 110 1.93 7.78 -5.48
CA VAL A 110 3.01 6.96 -4.91
C VAL A 110 2.45 6.08 -3.81
N ALA A 111 2.76 4.79 -3.89
CA ALA A 111 2.28 3.79 -2.94
C ALA A 111 3.43 3.20 -2.13
N ALA A 112 3.20 3.00 -0.84
CA ALA A 112 4.07 2.25 0.05
C ALA A 112 3.22 1.37 0.97
N TRP A 113 3.84 0.37 1.60
CA TRP A 113 3.15 -0.53 2.51
C TRP A 113 4.00 -0.89 3.72
N GLY A 114 3.33 -1.46 4.72
CA GLY A 114 3.96 -2.11 5.86
C GLY A 114 3.14 -3.31 6.30
N ALA A 115 3.79 -4.21 7.02
CA ALA A 115 3.16 -5.39 7.59
C ALA A 115 3.61 -5.68 9.02
N ARG A 116 2.75 -6.40 9.73
CA ARG A 116 3.18 -7.26 10.84
C ARG A 116 3.12 -8.70 10.36
N ASP A 117 4.27 -9.37 10.37
CA ASP A 117 4.42 -10.78 10.04
C ASP A 117 4.25 -11.65 11.30
N ALA A 118 3.25 -12.53 11.29
CA ALA A 118 2.93 -13.45 12.38
C ALA A 118 3.61 -14.82 12.26
N ALA A 119 4.47 -15.01 11.26
CA ALA A 119 5.10 -16.30 11.02
C ALA A 119 5.90 -16.78 12.26
N PRO A 120 5.83 -18.09 12.59
CA PRO A 120 6.64 -18.66 13.65
C PRO A 120 8.14 -18.38 13.45
N GLY A 121 8.87 -18.15 14.54
CA GLY A 121 10.33 -17.92 14.53
C GLY A 121 10.74 -16.45 14.35
N ARG A 122 9.77 -15.53 14.20
CA ARG A 122 10.00 -14.09 14.34
C ARG A 122 10.13 -13.74 15.83
N THR A 123 11.03 -12.81 16.15
CA THR A 123 11.28 -12.37 17.53
C THR A 123 10.61 -11.03 17.86
N LEU A 124 10.35 -10.20 16.85
CA LEU A 124 9.75 -8.88 17.00
C LEU A 124 8.29 -8.89 16.55
N CYS A 125 7.50 -7.98 17.13
CA CYS A 125 6.09 -7.77 16.76
C CYS A 125 5.25 -9.04 16.77
N GLN A 126 5.42 -9.84 17.82
CA GLN A 126 4.66 -11.06 18.06
C GLN A 126 3.50 -10.81 19.02
N GLY A 127 2.44 -11.60 18.87
CA GLY A 127 1.31 -11.62 19.79
C GLY A 127 0.17 -10.66 19.43
N ALA A 128 -0.96 -10.88 20.10
CA ALA A 128 -2.16 -10.08 19.93
C ALA A 128 -2.02 -8.72 20.61
N GLY A 129 -2.75 -7.73 20.10
CA GLY A 129 -2.86 -6.42 20.75
C GLY A 129 -2.88 -5.28 19.75
N THR A 130 -2.55 -4.10 20.27
CA THR A 130 -2.55 -2.86 19.52
C THR A 130 -1.22 -2.67 18.79
N TYR A 131 -1.32 -2.35 17.51
CA TYR A 131 -0.22 -1.94 16.65
C TYR A 131 -0.56 -0.59 16.01
N TYR A 132 0.45 0.09 15.50
CA TYR A 132 0.27 1.39 14.87
C TYR A 132 0.80 1.40 13.43
N VAL A 133 0.04 2.04 12.55
CA VAL A 133 0.50 2.43 11.22
C VAL A 133 0.94 3.88 11.33
N LEU A 134 2.18 4.15 10.91
CA LEU A 134 2.67 5.50 10.72
C LEU A 134 2.84 5.75 9.23
N VAL A 135 2.11 6.75 8.70
CA VAL A 135 2.30 7.27 7.36
C VAL A 135 3.00 8.63 7.47
N GLU A 136 4.20 8.71 6.90
CA GLU A 136 5.01 9.94 6.87
C GLU A 136 5.08 10.49 5.45
N ARG A 137 4.94 11.80 5.33
CA ARG A 137 5.33 12.52 4.13
C ARG A 137 6.84 12.74 4.13
N ILE A 138 7.49 12.38 3.04
CA ILE A 138 8.89 12.71 2.79
C ILE A 138 8.87 13.94 1.89
N ASP A 139 9.41 15.05 2.38
CA ASP A 139 9.47 16.32 1.67
C ASP A 139 10.92 16.83 1.66
N ALA A 140 11.40 17.24 0.50
CA ALA A 140 12.60 18.04 0.37
C ALA A 140 12.30 19.53 0.53
N ASN A 141 13.36 20.32 0.66
CA ASN A 141 13.22 21.77 0.67
C ASN A 141 12.67 22.28 -0.67
N GLY A 142 11.68 23.18 -0.63
CA GLY A 142 11.03 23.76 -1.81
C GLY A 142 9.91 22.91 -2.43
N SER A 143 9.59 21.76 -1.84
CA SER A 143 8.41 20.95 -2.23
C SER A 143 7.11 21.67 -1.87
N SER A 144 6.05 21.40 -2.64
CA SER A 144 4.75 22.05 -2.40
C SER A 144 4.23 21.77 -0.97
N PRO A 145 3.69 22.78 -0.26
CA PRO A 145 3.05 22.56 1.05
C PRO A 145 1.64 21.95 0.94
N ASP A 146 1.13 21.71 -0.28
CA ASP A 146 -0.21 21.18 -0.49
C ASP A 146 -0.42 19.85 0.21
N THR A 147 -1.60 19.66 0.78
CA THR A 147 -1.98 18.38 1.39
C THR A 147 -2.24 17.35 0.29
N TRP A 148 -1.68 16.16 0.44
CA TRP A 148 -1.91 15.06 -0.49
C TRP A 148 -3.08 14.20 -0.01
N PRO A 149 -4.16 14.07 -0.80
CA PRO A 149 -5.14 13.01 -0.61
C PRO A 149 -4.46 11.64 -0.43
N LEU A 150 -4.96 10.85 0.51
CA LEU A 150 -4.40 9.56 0.89
C LEU A 150 -5.48 8.47 0.82
N GLU A 151 -5.17 7.37 0.14
CA GLU A 151 -5.95 6.13 0.24
C GLU A 151 -5.20 5.13 1.10
N LEU A 152 -5.89 4.48 2.03
CA LEU A 152 -5.34 3.43 2.88
C LEU A 152 -6.13 2.14 2.65
N ALA A 153 -5.46 1.01 2.54
CA ALA A 153 -6.13 -0.30 2.52
C ALA A 153 -5.50 -1.23 3.56
N THR A 154 -6.34 -1.95 4.28
CA THR A 154 -5.93 -2.95 5.27
C THR A 154 -6.29 -4.35 4.79
N ALA A 155 -5.40 -5.30 5.02
CA ALA A 155 -5.65 -6.72 4.75
C ALA A 155 -5.03 -7.59 5.85
N THR A 156 -5.63 -8.76 6.07
CA THR A 156 -5.11 -9.77 6.99
C THR A 156 -5.11 -11.13 6.33
N GLU A 157 -4.03 -11.88 6.50
CA GLU A 157 -3.92 -13.27 6.10
C GLU A 157 -3.94 -14.17 7.35
N PRO A 158 -4.69 -15.28 7.34
CA PRO A 158 -4.63 -16.26 8.40
C PRO A 158 -3.25 -16.94 8.44
N ALA A 159 -2.96 -17.63 9.54
CA ALA A 159 -1.78 -18.47 9.64
C ALA A 159 -1.81 -19.58 8.56
N LEU A 160 -0.62 -19.99 8.10
CA LEU A 160 -0.51 -21.11 7.18
C LEU A 160 -1.00 -22.40 7.84
N ASP A 161 -1.86 -23.13 7.14
CA ASP A 161 -2.32 -24.46 7.58
C ASP A 161 -1.16 -25.46 7.71
N ARG A 162 -0.14 -25.32 6.86
CA ARG A 162 1.06 -26.17 6.85
C ARG A 162 2.30 -25.33 6.56
N THR A 163 3.35 -25.57 7.34
CA THR A 163 4.67 -24.98 7.14
C THR A 163 5.62 -25.97 6.46
N GLY A 164 6.66 -25.47 5.81
CA GLY A 164 7.68 -26.29 5.13
C GLY A 164 7.56 -26.30 3.61
N PRO A 165 8.49 -26.99 2.93
CA PRO A 165 8.55 -27.01 1.47
C PRO A 165 7.29 -27.61 0.85
N THR A 166 6.76 -26.94 -0.17
CA THR A 166 5.64 -27.43 -0.98
C THR A 166 6.17 -28.13 -2.23
N THR A 167 5.54 -29.24 -2.61
CA THR A 167 5.78 -29.86 -3.92
C THR A 167 4.95 -29.14 -4.97
N ALA A 168 5.56 -28.73 -6.09
CA ALA A 168 4.84 -28.12 -7.19
C ALA A 168 3.72 -29.03 -7.71
N PRO A 169 2.59 -28.46 -8.20
CA PRO A 169 1.57 -29.23 -8.91
C PRO A 169 2.19 -30.04 -10.04
N ARG A 170 1.84 -31.34 -10.17
CA ARG A 170 2.42 -32.23 -11.18
C ARG A 170 1.77 -32.11 -12.57
N THR A 171 0.58 -31.53 -12.63
CA THR A 171 -0.17 -31.26 -13.86
C THR A 171 -0.18 -29.76 -14.10
N TRP A 172 0.40 -29.35 -15.21
CA TRP A 172 0.60 -27.95 -15.58
C TRP A 172 -0.40 -27.56 -16.67
N ASP A 173 -1.33 -26.65 -16.36
CA ASP A 173 -2.37 -26.17 -17.29
C ASP A 173 -1.87 -25.20 -18.38
N SER A 174 -0.54 -24.97 -18.46
CA SER A 174 0.06 -24.22 -19.58
C SER A 174 0.73 -25.14 -20.62
N ALA A 175 0.28 -26.40 -20.74
CA ALA A 175 0.57 -27.18 -21.92
C ALA A 175 0.02 -26.43 -23.16
N THR A 176 0.81 -26.36 -24.23
CA THR A 176 0.40 -25.71 -25.47
C THR A 176 -0.90 -26.35 -25.97
N PRO A 177 -1.98 -25.58 -26.24
CA PRO A 177 -3.22 -26.14 -26.76
C PRO A 177 -2.98 -26.85 -28.10
N GLU A 178 -3.68 -27.95 -28.33
CA GLU A 178 -3.58 -28.67 -29.59
C GLU A 178 -4.11 -27.78 -30.74
N PRO A 179 -3.40 -27.71 -31.89
CA PRO A 179 -3.89 -26.99 -33.05
C PRO A 179 -5.24 -27.53 -33.51
N VAL A 180 -6.18 -26.65 -33.82
CA VAL A 180 -7.45 -27.07 -34.43
C VAL A 180 -7.18 -27.67 -35.81
N GLY A 181 -7.50 -28.95 -35.98
CA GLY A 181 -7.39 -29.67 -37.25
C GLY A 181 -8.49 -29.22 -38.22
N GLY A 182 -8.29 -28.09 -38.90
CA GLY A 182 -9.17 -27.64 -39.96
C GLY A 182 -8.98 -28.49 -41.22
N ARG A 183 -9.97 -29.30 -41.58
CA ARG A 183 -10.06 -29.88 -42.93
C ARG A 183 -10.55 -28.80 -43.87
N ALA A 184 -9.80 -28.52 -44.94
CA ALA A 184 -10.28 -27.69 -46.03
C ALA A 184 -11.51 -28.38 -46.65
N ALA A 185 -12.61 -27.62 -46.80
CA ALA A 185 -13.74 -28.07 -47.60
C ALA A 185 -13.34 -27.96 -49.07
N ASP A 186 -13.52 -29.06 -49.81
CA ASP A 186 -13.33 -29.17 -51.25
C ASP A 186 -14.31 -28.27 -52.03
#